data_AF-A0A839UQK0-F1
#
_entry.id   AF-A0A839UQK0-F1
#
_cell.length_a   1.000
_cell.length_b   1.000
_cell.length_c   1.000
_cell.angle_alpha   90.00
_cell.angle_beta   90.00
_cell.angle_gamma   90.00
#
_symmetry.space_group_name_H-M   'P 1'
#
loop_
_entity.id
_entity.type
_entity.pdbx_description
1 polymer ?
#
loop_
_entity_poly.entity_id
_entity_poly.type
_entity_poly.pdbx_seq_one_letter_code
_entity_poly.pdbx_strand_id
1 'polypeptide(L)'
;MPHTKNSAKFAALLLLIISTPTLAGTEVNCRIDSDSFLEPGYKEIQSESVMLSDAPGMPNGRGQIYSSKNFDIFVSTSGYTRTSEGITLGTYDIQLVDRSKKQSMAATSASDGHKMAALTLTGMDDKQSPISRLIVTCFGTTPLQ
;
A
#
# COMPACT_ATOMS: atom_id res chain seq x y z
N MET A 1 -69.58 29.58 10.08
CA MET A 1 -68.64 30.14 9.08
C MET A 1 -67.68 31.09 9.79
N PRO A 2 -66.44 31.28 9.30
CA PRO A 2 -65.21 30.54 9.64
C PRO A 2 -64.37 31.32 10.70
N HIS A 3 -63.12 31.01 11.09
CA HIS A 3 -62.05 30.16 10.55
C HIS A 3 -61.23 29.52 11.69
N THR A 4 -60.83 28.25 11.56
CA THR A 4 -59.68 27.67 12.29
C THR A 4 -58.37 28.09 11.61
N LYS A 5 -57.40 28.60 12.38
CA LYS A 5 -56.03 28.86 11.91
C LYS A 5 -55.10 27.71 12.28
N ASN A 6 -54.92 26.77 11.34
CA ASN A 6 -53.86 25.76 11.45
C ASN A 6 -52.51 26.38 11.06
N SER A 7 -51.70 26.75 12.05
CA SER A 7 -50.32 27.19 11.83
C SER A 7 -49.40 25.99 11.60
N ALA A 8 -49.35 25.50 10.35
CA ALA A 8 -48.39 24.48 9.95
C ALA A 8 -46.96 25.06 10.00
N LYS A 9 -46.17 24.63 10.99
CA LYS A 9 -44.75 24.98 11.08
C LYS A 9 -43.97 24.15 10.05
N PHE A 10 -43.55 24.78 8.95
CA PHE A 10 -42.59 24.18 8.02
C PHE A 10 -41.22 24.07 8.69
N ALA A 11 -40.86 22.87 9.14
CA ALA A 11 -39.49 22.54 9.48
C ALA A 11 -38.72 22.31 8.17
N ALA A 12 -37.96 23.31 7.72
CA ALA A 12 -37.01 23.14 6.63
C ALA A 12 -35.86 22.24 7.08
N LEU A 13 -35.96 20.94 6.78
CA LEU A 13 -34.89 19.98 7.04
C LEU A 13 -33.74 20.26 6.07
N LEU A 14 -32.74 21.01 6.53
CA LEU A 14 -31.49 21.19 5.79
C LEU A 14 -30.77 19.83 5.75
N LEU A 15 -30.90 19.12 4.62
CA LEU A 15 -30.11 17.94 4.31
C LEU A 15 -28.65 18.37 4.09
N LEU A 16 -27.89 18.40 5.18
CA LEU A 16 -26.43 18.38 5.10
C LEU A 16 -26.02 17.04 4.49
N ILE A 17 -25.77 17.05 3.18
CA ILE A 17 -25.04 15.98 2.52
C ILE A 17 -23.60 16.09 3.03
N ILE A 18 -23.34 15.40 4.14
CA ILE A 18 -21.98 15.17 4.61
C ILE A 18 -21.37 14.20 3.60
N SER A 19 -20.67 14.75 2.60
CA SER A 19 -19.79 13.95 1.76
C SER A 19 -18.73 13.34 2.67
N THR A 20 -18.87 12.06 3.01
CA THR A 20 -17.82 11.31 3.66
C THR A 20 -16.58 11.42 2.78
N PRO A 21 -15.43 11.89 3.28
CA PRO A 21 -14.21 11.92 2.47
C PRO A 21 -13.92 10.48 2.06
N THR A 22 -13.99 10.22 0.75
CA THR A 22 -13.58 8.95 0.17
C THR A 22 -12.11 8.75 0.51
N LEU A 23 -11.81 7.79 1.39
CA LEU A 23 -10.43 7.47 1.73
C LEU A 23 -9.71 7.01 0.46
N ALA A 24 -8.82 7.85 -0.04
CA ALA A 24 -7.99 7.56 -1.19
C ALA A 24 -6.91 6.53 -0.81
N GLY A 25 -7.27 5.24 -0.92
CA GLY A 25 -6.30 4.15 -0.88
C GLY A 25 -5.39 4.15 -2.11
N THR A 26 -4.39 3.29 -2.11
CA THR A 26 -3.62 2.91 -3.30
C THR A 26 -3.55 1.40 -3.36
N GLU A 27 -3.99 0.82 -4.46
CA GLU A 27 -3.82 -0.60 -4.71
C GLU A 27 -2.38 -0.83 -5.15
N VAL A 28 -1.65 -1.70 -4.46
CA VAL A 28 -0.27 -2.03 -4.77
C VAL A 28 -0.20 -3.46 -5.26
N ASN A 29 0.27 -3.61 -6.50
CA ASN A 29 0.45 -4.88 -7.19
C ASN A 29 1.94 -5.17 -7.30
N CYS A 30 2.40 -6.37 -6.91
CA CYS A 30 3.80 -6.72 -6.88
C CYS A 30 4.15 -7.99 -7.66
N ARG A 31 5.36 -7.99 -8.22
CA ARG A 31 6.04 -9.14 -8.84
C ARG A 31 7.32 -9.41 -8.07
N ILE A 32 7.56 -10.67 -7.74
CA ILE A 32 8.74 -11.16 -7.04
C ILE A 32 9.44 -12.17 -7.96
N ASP A 33 10.65 -11.84 -8.39
CA ASP A 33 11.57 -12.73 -9.08
C ASP A 33 12.67 -13.15 -8.12
N SER A 34 12.67 -14.41 -7.69
CA SER A 34 13.71 -14.98 -6.85
C SER A 34 14.46 -16.08 -7.59
N ASP A 35 15.78 -15.94 -7.70
CA ASP A 35 16.67 -17.04 -8.06
C ASP A 35 17.46 -17.44 -6.82
N SER A 36 17.10 -18.60 -6.26
CA SER A 36 17.83 -19.28 -5.18
C SER A 36 18.00 -18.46 -3.88
N PHE A 37 17.25 -17.35 -3.73
CA PHE A 37 17.38 -16.41 -2.61
C PHE A 37 16.35 -16.69 -1.51
N LEU A 38 15.05 -16.73 -1.87
CA LEU A 38 13.98 -17.01 -0.91
C LEU A 38 13.90 -18.52 -0.61
N GLU A 39 14.03 -19.33 -1.65
CA GLU A 39 14.01 -20.79 -1.67
C GLU A 39 14.91 -21.28 -2.83
N PRO A 40 15.38 -22.55 -2.85
CA PRO A 40 16.24 -23.06 -3.94
C PRO A 40 15.57 -23.03 -5.32
N GLY A 41 16.34 -22.63 -6.34
CA GLY A 41 15.88 -22.54 -7.73
C GLY A 41 15.17 -21.23 -8.06
N TYR A 42 14.72 -21.09 -9.30
CA TYR A 42 13.98 -19.90 -9.76
C TYR A 42 12.49 -19.99 -9.40
N LYS A 43 11.94 -18.87 -8.92
CA LYS A 43 10.52 -18.62 -8.73
C LYS A 43 10.14 -17.22 -9.23
N GLU A 44 9.08 -17.17 -10.02
CA GLU A 44 8.30 -15.97 -10.28
C GLU A 44 7.03 -16.06 -9.44
N ILE A 45 6.70 -15.00 -8.69
CA ILE A 45 5.49 -14.90 -7.88
C ILE A 45 4.84 -13.55 -8.17
N GLN A 46 3.60 -13.57 -8.64
CA GLN A 46 2.74 -12.39 -8.65
C GLN A 46 1.96 -12.37 -7.34
N SER A 47 2.03 -11.27 -6.58
CA SER A 47 1.28 -11.14 -5.34
C SER A 47 -0.19 -10.86 -5.62
N GLU A 48 -1.05 -11.16 -4.65
CA GLU A 48 -2.36 -10.52 -4.58
C GLU A 48 -2.19 -8.99 -4.42
N SER A 49 -3.18 -8.24 -4.89
CA SER A 49 -3.24 -6.79 -4.77
C SER A 49 -3.42 -6.38 -3.32
N VAL A 50 -2.54 -5.52 -2.80
CA VAL A 50 -2.66 -4.97 -1.44
C VAL A 50 -3.25 -3.57 -1.50
N MET A 51 -4.42 -3.35 -0.89
CA MET A 51 -4.95 -2.00 -0.70
C MET A 51 -4.24 -1.33 0.49
N LEU A 52 -3.36 -0.38 0.21
CA LEU A 52 -2.75 0.47 1.23
C LEU A 52 -3.64 1.69 1.50
N SER A 53 -4.13 1.80 2.73
CA SER A 53 -4.83 2.99 3.22
C SER A 53 -4.50 3.23 4.69
N ASP A 54 -4.09 4.46 5.01
CA ASP A 54 -3.90 4.96 6.36
C ASP A 54 -4.33 6.43 6.35
N ALA A 55 -5.64 6.67 6.41
CA ALA A 55 -6.14 7.98 6.84
C ALA A 55 -6.21 8.00 8.38
N PRO A 56 -6.15 9.18 9.03
CA PRO A 56 -6.23 9.27 10.49
C PRO A 56 -7.44 8.51 11.05
N GLY A 57 -7.18 7.44 11.80
CA GLY A 57 -8.22 6.61 12.44
C GLY A 57 -8.54 5.28 11.76
N MET A 58 -7.94 4.93 10.61
CA MET A 58 -8.01 3.57 10.05
C MET A 58 -6.62 2.93 10.01
N PRO A 59 -6.43 1.73 10.62
CA PRO A 59 -5.19 0.99 10.51
C PRO A 59 -5.24 0.06 9.29
N ASN A 60 -4.49 0.32 8.21
CA ASN A 60 -4.23 -0.65 7.13
C ASN A 60 -3.05 -0.30 6.18
N GLY A 61 -2.14 0.59 6.57
CA GLY A 61 -0.93 0.93 5.80
C GLY A 61 0.14 -0.14 5.77
N ARG A 62 -0.20 -1.44 5.83
CA ARG A 62 0.73 -2.55 5.64
C ARG A 62 -0.01 -3.82 5.19
N GLY A 63 0.47 -4.43 4.11
CA GLY A 63 0.09 -5.79 3.70
C GLY A 63 1.30 -6.69 3.50
N GLN A 64 1.10 -7.99 3.65
CA GLN A 64 2.12 -9.02 3.42
C GLN A 64 1.92 -9.61 2.02
N ILE A 65 2.95 -9.55 1.17
CA ILE A 65 2.91 -10.04 -0.21
C ILE A 65 3.64 -11.37 -0.41
N TYR A 66 4.47 -11.76 0.55
CA TYR A 66 5.11 -13.08 0.60
C TYR A 66 5.46 -13.44 2.04
N SER A 67 5.37 -14.73 2.37
CA SER A 67 5.84 -15.29 3.63
C SER A 67 6.41 -16.69 3.42
N SER A 68 7.52 -16.97 4.09
CA SER A 68 8.15 -18.28 4.15
C SER A 68 8.60 -18.60 5.58
N LYS A 69 9.43 -19.64 5.76
CA LYS A 69 10.05 -19.93 7.05
C LYS A 69 11.02 -18.82 7.47
N ASN A 70 11.82 -18.32 6.53
CA ASN A 70 12.97 -17.46 6.80
C ASN A 70 12.71 -15.98 6.44
N PHE A 71 11.81 -15.72 5.50
CA PHE A 71 11.61 -14.39 4.93
C PHE A 71 10.14 -13.97 4.97
N ASP A 72 9.90 -12.69 5.18
CA ASP A 72 8.65 -12.01 4.85
C ASP A 72 8.92 -10.85 3.92
N ILE A 73 8.00 -10.59 3.00
CA ILE A 73 7.98 -9.35 2.21
C ILE A 73 6.65 -8.65 2.47
N PHE A 74 6.74 -7.38 2.84
CA PHE A 74 5.61 -6.50 3.06
C PHE A 74 5.65 -5.32 2.10
N VAL A 75 4.49 -4.74 1.83
CA VAL A 75 4.36 -3.37 1.37
C VAL A 75 3.69 -2.54 2.46
N SER A 76 4.15 -1.31 2.69
CA SER A 76 3.60 -0.44 3.74
C SER A 76 3.62 1.03 3.35
N THR A 77 2.60 1.79 3.73
CA THR A 77 2.57 3.24 3.53
C THR A 77 3.74 3.90 4.27
N SER A 78 4.47 4.80 3.59
CA SER A 78 5.62 5.50 4.16
C SER A 78 5.53 7.02 4.06
N GLY A 79 4.65 7.55 3.23
CA GLY A 79 4.47 9.00 3.08
C GLY A 79 3.07 9.37 2.59
N TYR A 80 2.60 10.52 3.03
CA TYR A 80 1.30 11.09 2.67
C TYR A 80 1.47 12.46 2.03
N THR A 81 0.63 12.77 1.05
CA THR A 81 0.49 14.10 0.47
C THR A 81 -0.84 14.69 0.91
N ARG A 82 -0.84 15.97 1.29
CA ARG A 82 -2.08 16.71 1.60
C ARG A 82 -2.47 17.54 0.38
N THR A 83 -3.69 17.33 -0.12
CA THR A 83 -4.27 18.07 -1.23
C THR A 83 -5.42 18.95 -0.74
N SER A 84 -6.04 19.71 -1.64
CA SER A 84 -7.32 20.40 -1.39
C SER A 84 -8.49 19.43 -1.15
N GLU A 85 -8.36 18.18 -1.58
CA GLU A 85 -9.41 17.15 -1.54
C GLU A 85 -9.26 16.22 -0.32
N GLY A 86 -8.08 16.14 0.30
CA GLY A 86 -7.87 15.34 1.51
C GLY A 86 -6.40 15.00 1.79
N ILE A 87 -6.20 13.82 2.36
CA ILE A 87 -4.88 13.19 2.53
C ILE A 87 -4.85 11.99 1.59
N THR A 88 -3.84 11.92 0.72
CA THR A 88 -3.62 10.84 -0.22
C THR A 88 -2.29 10.14 0.10
N LEU A 89 -2.20 8.84 -0.20
CA LEU A 89 -0.91 8.13 -0.14
C LEU A 89 0.05 8.73 -1.18
N GLY A 90 1.20 9.21 -0.70
CA GLY A 90 2.28 9.78 -1.52
C GLY A 90 3.34 8.74 -1.86
N THR A 91 3.78 7.96 -0.87
CA THR A 91 4.78 6.88 -1.04
C THR A 91 4.46 5.66 -0.19
N TYR A 92 4.97 4.51 -0.62
CA TYR A 92 4.99 3.27 0.14
C TYR A 92 6.37 2.61 0.06
N ASP A 93 6.69 1.73 1.00
CA ASP A 93 7.93 0.96 1.03
C ASP A 93 7.65 -0.51 0.74
N ILE A 94 8.56 -1.16 0.00
CA ILE A 94 8.73 -2.61 0.00
C ILE A 94 9.70 -2.95 1.13
N GLN A 95 9.32 -3.80 2.07
CA GLN A 95 10.18 -4.26 3.17
C GLN A 95 10.39 -5.78 3.11
N LEU A 96 11.63 -6.23 2.92
CA LEU A 96 12.05 -7.60 3.22
C LEU A 96 12.46 -7.69 4.69
N VAL A 97 12.03 -8.76 5.37
CA VAL A 97 12.48 -9.14 6.71
C VAL A 97 13.11 -10.54 6.65
N ASP A 98 14.41 -10.63 6.93
CA ASP A 98 15.12 -11.89 7.19
C ASP A 98 14.97 -12.24 8.68
N ARG A 99 14.06 -13.17 8.98
CA ARG A 99 13.79 -13.65 10.34
C ARG A 99 14.98 -14.41 10.94
N SER A 100 15.80 -15.04 10.10
CA SER A 100 16.95 -15.84 10.54
C SER A 100 18.10 -14.95 11.03
N LYS A 101 18.34 -13.83 10.34
CA LYS A 101 19.37 -12.84 10.68
C LYS A 101 18.86 -11.69 11.54
N LYS A 102 17.54 -11.58 11.75
CA LYS A 102 16.87 -10.44 12.41
C LYS A 102 17.18 -9.10 11.72
N GLN A 103 17.22 -9.12 10.39
CA GLN A 103 17.54 -7.96 9.56
C GLN A 103 16.34 -7.58 8.71
N SER A 104 16.19 -6.28 8.42
CA SER A 104 15.22 -5.77 7.46
C SER A 104 15.89 -4.85 6.45
N MET A 105 15.37 -4.87 5.22
CA MET A 105 15.80 -4.00 4.13
C MET A 105 14.55 -3.42 3.50
N ALA A 106 14.60 -2.14 3.12
CA ALA A 106 13.45 -1.44 2.53
C ALA A 106 13.83 -0.67 1.26
N ALA A 107 12.88 -0.53 0.35
CA ALA A 107 12.96 0.34 -0.80
C ALA A 107 11.65 1.15 -0.93
N THR A 108 11.76 2.47 -0.87
CA THR A 108 10.63 3.40 -0.98
C THR A 108 10.25 3.64 -2.44
N SER A 109 8.95 3.80 -2.70
CA SER A 109 8.42 4.13 -4.02
C SER A 109 8.78 5.55 -4.44
N ALA A 110 8.88 5.78 -5.75
CA ALA A 110 8.86 7.13 -6.28
C ALA A 110 7.58 7.87 -5.81
N SER A 111 7.71 9.16 -5.53
CA SER A 111 6.61 10.07 -5.17
C SER A 111 5.95 10.72 -6.40
N ASP A 112 6.41 10.38 -7.60
CA ASP A 112 5.75 10.76 -8.85
C ASP A 112 4.46 9.96 -9.07
N GLY A 113 3.67 10.36 -10.06
CA GLY A 113 2.38 9.74 -10.37
C GLY A 113 2.44 8.27 -10.81
N HIS A 114 3.63 7.68 -10.92
CA HIS A 114 3.83 6.28 -11.32
C HIS A 114 4.06 5.34 -10.12
N LYS A 115 4.25 5.87 -8.89
CA LYS A 115 4.25 5.13 -7.61
C LYS A 115 4.90 3.74 -7.69
N MET A 116 6.10 3.66 -8.25
CA MET A 116 6.84 2.40 -8.43
C MET A 116 7.92 2.26 -7.36
N ALA A 117 8.05 1.07 -6.78
CA ALA A 117 9.15 0.69 -5.90
C ALA A 117 9.85 -0.56 -6.43
N ALA A 118 11.17 -0.65 -6.23
CA ALA A 118 11.94 -1.85 -6.55
C ALA A 118 12.99 -2.15 -5.47
N LEU A 119 12.95 -3.35 -4.89
CA LEU A 119 13.95 -3.87 -3.97
C LEU A 119 14.74 -4.97 -4.68
N THR A 120 16.04 -4.75 -4.92
CA THR A 120 16.93 -5.74 -5.54
C THR A 120 18.04 -6.13 -4.57
N LEU A 121 18.22 -7.44 -4.36
CA LEU A 121 19.28 -8.02 -3.55
C LEU A 121 20.01 -9.11 -4.34
N THR A 122 21.32 -9.21 -4.12
CA THR A 122 22.17 -10.25 -4.71
C THR A 122 22.98 -10.89 -3.60
N GLY A 123 22.86 -12.21 -3.45
CA GLY A 123 23.75 -13.00 -2.61
C GLY A 123 25.06 -13.26 -3.36
N MET A 124 26.19 -13.02 -2.69
CA MET A 124 27.53 -13.25 -3.23
C MET A 124 28.21 -14.41 -2.50
N ASP A 125 29.08 -15.13 -3.20
CA ASP A 125 30.04 -16.05 -2.58
C ASP A 125 31.31 -15.33 -2.08
N ASP A 126 32.23 -16.09 -1.47
CA ASP A 126 33.52 -15.59 -0.97
C ASP A 126 34.43 -14.99 -2.08
N LYS A 127 34.11 -15.25 -3.36
CA LYS A 127 34.80 -14.73 -4.54
C LYS A 127 34.07 -13.54 -5.18
N GLN A 128 33.05 -13.00 -4.51
CA GLN A 128 32.17 -11.92 -5.00
C GLN A 128 31.39 -12.29 -6.28
N SER A 129 31.20 -13.59 -6.54
CA SER A 129 30.35 -14.07 -7.63
C SER A 129 28.89 -14.14 -7.18
N PRO A 130 27.92 -13.70 -8.00
CA PRO A 130 26.51 -13.77 -7.64
C PRO A 130 26.04 -15.24 -7.62
N ILE A 131 25.48 -15.67 -6.49
CA ILE A 131 24.96 -17.03 -6.25
C ILE A 131 23.45 -17.08 -6.00
N SER A 132 22.84 -15.94 -5.71
CA SER A 132 21.39 -15.81 -5.59
C SER A 132 20.93 -14.38 -5.86
N ARG A 133 19.66 -14.20 -6.22
CA ARG A 133 19.08 -12.89 -6.53
C ARG A 133 17.63 -12.83 -6.07
N LEU A 134 17.23 -11.67 -5.56
CA LEU A 134 15.84 -11.31 -5.33
C LEU A 134 15.58 -9.96 -6.00
N ILE A 135 14.52 -9.87 -6.80
CA ILE A 135 13.94 -8.61 -7.26
C ILE A 135 12.48 -8.62 -6.83
N VAL A 136 12.07 -7.59 -6.10
CA VAL A 136 10.66 -7.29 -5.83
C VAL A 136 10.36 -5.96 -6.49
N THR A 137 9.41 -5.95 -7.42
CA THR A 137 8.94 -4.73 -8.08
C THR A 137 7.46 -4.56 -7.77
N CYS A 138 7.08 -3.39 -7.27
CA CYS A 138 5.70 -3.05 -6.95
C CYS A 138 5.26 -1.78 -7.69
N PHE A 139 3.98 -1.75 -8.04
CA PHE A 139 3.33 -0.63 -8.73
C PHE A 139 2.08 -0.25 -7.95
N GLY A 140 1.98 1.03 -7.55
CA GLY A 140 0.81 1.58 -6.89
C GLY A 140 -0.14 2.24 -7.90
N THR A 141 -1.34 1.71 -8.06
CA THR A 141 -2.43 2.36 -8.78
C THR A 141 -3.34 3.07 -7.78
N THR A 142 -3.45 4.40 -7.90
CA THR A 142 -4.53 5.12 -7.24
C THR A 142 -5.85 4.67 -7.88
N PRO A 143 -6.87 4.21 -7.14
CA PRO A 143 -8.15 3.83 -7.71
C PRO A 143 -8.75 5.01 -8.49
N LEU A 144 -9.29 4.73 -9.68
CA LEU A 144 -10.05 5.72 -10.44
C LEU A 144 -11.30 6.11 -9.64
N GLN A 145 -11.48 7.41 -9.44
CA GLN A 145 -12.68 8.02 -8.84
C GLN A 145 -13.82 8.11 -9.86
#